data_AF-A0A969ZAI9-F1
#
_entry.id   AF-A0A969ZAI9-F1
#
_cell.length_a   1.000
_cell.length_b   1.000
_cell.length_c   1.000
_cell.angle_alpha   90.00
_cell.angle_beta   90.00
_cell.angle_gamma   90.00
#
_symmetry.space_group_name_H-M   'P 1'
#
loop_
_entity.id
_entity.type
_entity.pdbx_description
1 polymer ?
#
loop_
_entity_poly.entity_id
_entity_poly.type
_entity_poly.pdbx_seq_one_letter_code
_entity_poly.pdbx_strand_id
1 'polypeptide(L)'
;MENPYEYAMATEFVVPRQEADILSDGPDYRDPKMQQAFAIKVSKTLSNISKSLPDLNGGGWLIVSHSICQVDGAILISFLLQRPKR
;
A
#
# COMPACT_ATOMS: atom_id res chain seq x y z
N MET A 1 -23.29 -0.17 23.21
CA MET A 1 -23.20 -1.26 22.22
C MET A 1 -21.74 -1.39 21.84
N GLU A 2 -21.17 -2.60 21.96
CA GLU A 2 -19.77 -2.84 21.63
C GLU A 2 -19.57 -2.92 20.10
N ASN A 3 -18.42 -2.48 19.59
CA ASN A 3 -18.12 -2.59 18.15
C ASN A 3 -18.03 -4.09 17.77
N PRO A 4 -18.81 -4.58 16.79
CA PRO A 4 -18.81 -6.00 16.40
C PRO A 4 -17.61 -6.41 15.55
N TYR A 5 -16.70 -5.48 15.25
CA TYR A 5 -15.56 -5.70 14.37
C TYR A 5 -14.22 -5.56 15.11
N GLU A 6 -13.24 -6.31 14.63
CA GLU A 6 -11.83 -6.08 14.91
C GLU A 6 -11.13 -5.50 13.67
N TYR A 7 -10.08 -4.74 13.93
CA TYR A 7 -9.34 -4.01 12.90
C TYR A 7 -7.86 -4.34 12.95
N ALA A 8 -7.22 -4.34 11.80
CA ALA A 8 -5.77 -4.45 11.66
C ALA A 8 -5.29 -3.44 10.61
N MET A 9 -4.00 -3.12 10.65
CA MET A 9 -3.36 -2.28 9.64
C MET A 9 -2.27 -3.06 8.93
N ALA A 10 -2.28 -3.02 7.60
CA ALA A 10 -1.18 -3.51 6.78
C ALA A 10 -0.56 -2.33 6.04
N THR A 11 0.77 -2.25 6.02
CA THR A 11 1.50 -1.14 5.40
C THR A 11 2.61 -1.68 4.52
N GLU A 12 2.69 -1.18 3.29
CA GLU A 12 3.74 -1.55 2.34
C GLU A 12 4.47 -0.30 1.85
N PHE A 13 5.80 -0.42 1.75
CA PHE A 13 6.67 0.63 1.23
C PHE A 13 7.04 0.32 -0.21
N VAL A 14 6.73 1.26 -1.09
CA VAL A 14 7.11 1.23 -2.49
C VAL A 14 8.21 2.26 -2.70
N VAL A 15 9.44 1.76 -2.79
CA VAL A 15 10.60 2.57 -3.20
C VAL A 15 10.79 2.43 -4.71
N PRO A 16 10.87 3.52 -5.48
CA PRO A 16 11.35 3.46 -6.86
C PRO A 16 12.82 3.01 -6.82
N ARG A 17 13.20 1.96 -7.57
CA ARG A 17 14.62 1.71 -7.82
C ARG A 17 15.11 2.88 -8.68
N GLN A 18 15.90 3.78 -8.09
CA GLN A 18 16.76 4.64 -8.90
C GLN A 18 17.78 3.71 -9.57
N GLU A 19 17.77 3.65 -10.89
CA GLU A 19 19.00 3.30 -11.59
C GLU A 19 20.03 4.36 -11.20
N ALA A 20 21.23 3.91 -10.80
CA ALA A 20 22.18 4.64 -9.97
C ALA A 20 22.83 5.89 -10.61
N ASP A 21 22.25 6.43 -11.67
CA ASP A 21 22.73 7.64 -12.32
C ASP A 21 21.61 8.69 -12.25
N ILE A 22 21.69 9.58 -11.27
CA ILE A 22 21.38 11.03 -11.31
C ILE A 22 21.36 11.53 -9.86
N LEU A 23 22.47 12.18 -9.49
CA LEU A 23 22.55 13.08 -8.35
C LEU A 23 21.64 14.28 -8.64
N SER A 24 20.51 14.46 -7.93
CA SER A 24 20.30 15.66 -7.09
C SER A 24 18.90 15.87 -6.50
N ASP A 25 17.77 15.44 -7.06
CA ASP A 25 16.45 15.99 -6.61
C ASP A 25 15.34 14.97 -6.30
N GLY A 26 15.67 13.68 -6.23
CA GLY A 26 14.66 12.64 -6.02
C GLY A 26 13.71 12.49 -7.23
N PRO A 27 12.74 11.57 -7.16
CA PRO A 27 11.79 11.33 -8.25
C PRO A 27 10.81 12.50 -8.47
N ASP A 28 10.73 13.07 -9.68
CA ASP A 28 9.68 14.02 -10.06
C ASP A 28 8.38 13.26 -10.40
N TYR A 29 7.46 13.20 -9.44
CA TYR A 29 6.15 12.57 -9.60
C TYR A 29 5.18 13.34 -10.52
N ARG A 30 5.59 14.48 -11.07
CA ARG A 30 4.84 15.17 -12.14
C ARG A 30 5.17 14.61 -13.52
N ASP A 31 6.26 13.85 -13.67
CA ASP A 31 6.56 13.15 -14.92
C ASP A 31 5.49 12.08 -15.19
N PRO A 32 4.77 12.14 -16.32
CA PRO A 32 3.79 11.14 -16.70
C PRO A 32 4.32 9.69 -16.68
N LYS A 33 5.60 9.47 -17.02
CA LYS A 33 6.22 8.14 -16.98
C LYS A 33 6.35 7.64 -15.53
N MET A 34 6.74 8.52 -14.62
CA MET A 34 6.80 8.21 -13.19
C MET A 34 5.41 7.97 -12.61
N GLN A 35 4.39 8.74 -13.04
CA GLN A 35 2.99 8.51 -12.65
C GLN A 35 2.45 7.16 -13.14
N GLN A 36 2.80 6.77 -14.37
CA GLN A 36 2.39 5.47 -14.91
C GLN A 36 3.09 4.32 -14.17
N ALA A 37 4.40 4.41 -13.97
CA ALA A 37 5.16 3.41 -13.20
C ALA A 37 4.64 3.32 -11.76
N PHE A 38 4.28 4.46 -11.16
CA PHE A 38 3.63 4.56 -9.86
C PHE A 38 2.29 3.80 -9.83
N ALA A 39 1.38 4.10 -10.75
CA ALA A 39 0.06 3.48 -10.79
C ALA A 39 0.14 1.95 -10.96
N ILE A 40 1.08 1.46 -11.80
CA ILE A 40 1.33 0.03 -11.99
C ILE A 40 1.82 -0.60 -10.68
N LYS A 41 2.76 0.03 -9.98
CA LYS A 41 3.35 -0.54 -8.76
C LYS A 41 2.36 -0.57 -7.61
N VAL A 42 1.58 0.51 -7.41
CA VAL A 42 0.45 0.56 -6.47
C VAL A 42 -0.55 -0.55 -6.78
N SER A 43 -0.95 -0.70 -8.05
CA SER A 43 -1.89 -1.75 -8.47
C SER A 43 -1.39 -3.17 -8.19
N LYS A 44 -0.08 -3.40 -8.38
CA LYS A 44 0.55 -4.69 -8.07
C LYS A 44 0.58 -4.97 -6.58
N THR A 45 0.94 -3.98 -5.76
CA THR A 45 0.90 -4.07 -4.30
C THR A 45 -0.52 -4.37 -3.81
N LEU A 46 -1.53 -3.64 -4.30
CA LEU A 46 -2.94 -3.89 -4.00
C LEU A 46 -3.36 -5.33 -4.33
N SER A 47 -2.98 -5.83 -5.52
CA SER A 47 -3.28 -7.18 -5.95
C SER A 47 -2.61 -8.23 -5.05
N ASN A 48 -1.34 -8.02 -4.69
CA ASN A 48 -0.59 -8.93 -3.83
C ASN A 48 -1.20 -8.99 -2.43
N ILE A 49 -1.48 -7.84 -1.82
CA ILE A 49 -2.09 -7.77 -0.50
C ILE A 49 -3.45 -8.47 -0.52
N SER A 50 -4.29 -8.18 -1.51
CA SER A 50 -5.61 -8.82 -1.63
C SER A 50 -5.50 -10.35 -1.73
N LYS A 51 -4.45 -10.88 -2.36
CA LYS A 51 -4.18 -12.32 -2.44
C LYS A 51 -3.66 -12.91 -1.12
N SER A 52 -2.92 -12.14 -0.32
CA SER A 52 -2.41 -12.58 0.98
C SER A 52 -3.38 -12.38 2.15
N LEU A 53 -4.43 -11.56 1.99
CA LEU A 53 -5.44 -11.32 3.03
C LEU A 53 -6.09 -12.60 3.58
N PRO A 54 -6.42 -13.62 2.76
CA PRO A 54 -6.97 -14.88 3.26
C PRO A 54 -6.02 -15.63 4.19
N ASP A 55 -4.70 -15.44 4.01
CA ASP A 55 -3.65 -16.12 4.78
C ASP A 55 -3.33 -15.39 6.10
N LEU A 56 -3.88 -14.19 6.32
CA LEU A 56 -3.76 -13.50 7.60
C LEU A 56 -4.54 -14.23 8.68
N ASN A 57 -3.83 -14.53 9.77
CA ASN A 57 -4.25 -15.36 10.89
C ASN A 57 -5.75 -15.23 11.24
N GLY A 58 -6.52 -16.29 11.02
CA GLY A 58 -7.98 -16.36 11.29
C GLY A 58 -8.92 -16.02 10.12
N GLY A 59 -8.39 -15.58 8.98
CA GLY A 59 -9.15 -15.33 7.74
C GLY A 59 -10.23 -14.24 7.87
N GLY A 60 -10.95 -13.99 6.77
CA GLY A 60 -12.11 -13.10 6.75
C GLY A 60 -11.81 -11.59 6.78
N TRP A 61 -10.55 -11.21 6.60
CA TRP A 61 -10.13 -9.81 6.52
C TRP A 61 -10.56 -9.17 5.21
N LEU A 62 -11.19 -8.00 5.31
CA LEU A 62 -11.57 -7.14 4.18
C LEU A 62 -10.83 -5.81 4.28
N ILE A 63 -10.35 -5.29 3.15
CA ILE A 63 -9.86 -3.91 3.06
C ILE A 63 -11.09 -2.99 3.06
N VAL A 64 -11.18 -2.10 4.03
CA VAL A 64 -12.29 -1.14 4.15
C VAL A 64 -11.85 0.31 3.96
N SER A 65 -10.55 0.57 4.04
CA SER A 65 -9.97 1.86 3.68
C SER A 65 -8.51 1.70 3.29
N HIS A 66 -7.98 2.68 2.55
CA HIS A 66 -6.57 2.77 2.24
C HIS A 66 -6.12 4.24 2.20
N SER A 67 -4.84 4.47 2.49
CA SER A 67 -4.19 5.76 2.35
C SER A 67 -2.86 5.60 1.64
N ILE A 68 -2.55 6.53 0.75
CA ILE A 68 -1.27 6.59 0.05
C ILE A 68 -0.60 7.91 0.42
N CYS A 69 0.63 7.85 0.93
CA CYS A 69 1.42 9.05 1.17
C CYS A 69 2.85 8.88 0.66
N GLN A 70 3.46 10.00 0.31
CA GLN A 70 4.87 10.06 -0.07
C GLN A 70 5.68 10.44 1.18
N VAL A 71 6.76 9.70 1.45
CA VAL A 71 7.68 9.92 2.58
C VAL A 71 9.09 9.79 2.04
N ASP A 72 9.84 10.89 2.00
CA ASP A 72 11.26 10.94 1.58
C ASP A 72 11.57 10.20 0.26
N GLY A 73 10.70 10.36 -0.75
CA GLY A 73 10.84 9.71 -2.06
C GLY A 73 10.45 8.22 -2.10
N ALA A 74 10.02 7.67 -0.97
CA ALA A 74 9.27 6.42 -0.91
C ALA A 74 7.76 6.70 -0.91
N ILE A 75 6.99 5.69 -1.28
CA ILE A 75 5.54 5.70 -1.18
C ILE A 75 5.14 4.72 -0.10
N LEU A 76 4.36 5.19 0.85
CA LEU A 76 3.71 4.39 1.86
C LEU A 76 2.28 4.10 1.40
N ILE A 77 1.89 2.84 1.38
CA ILE A 77 0.50 2.45 1.19
C ILE A 77 0.03 1.74 2.45
N SER A 78 -0.96 2.32 3.13
CA SER A 78 -1.55 1.73 4.34
C SER A 78 -2.98 1.28 4.07
N PHE A 79 -3.35 0.14 4.62
CA PHE A 79 -4.65 -0.51 4.48
C PHE A 79 -5.28 -0.69 5.85
N LEU A 80 -6.50 -0.21 6.00
CA LEU A 80 -7.35 -0.56 7.13
C LEU A 80 -8.09 -1.85 6.78
N LEU A 81 -7.82 -2.88 7.57
CA LEU A 81 -8.46 -4.19 7.46
C LEU A 81 -9.53 -4.31 8.54
N GLN A 82 -10.63 -4.96 8.20
CA GLN A 82 -11.75 -5.20 9.11
C GLN A 82 -12.23 -6.65 8.96
N ARG A 83 -12.59 -7.28 10.08
CA ARG A 83 -13.37 -8.52 10.08
C ARG A 83 -14.32 -8.59 11.28
N PRO A 84 -15.38 -9.42 11.24
CA PRO A 84 -16.24 -9.65 12.40
C PRO A 84 -15.47 -10.29 13.56
N LYS A 85 -15.73 -9.83 14.80
CA LYS A 85 -15.25 -10.51 16.01
C LYS A 85 -15.89 -11.91 16.08
N ARG A 86 -15.12 -12.90 16.53
CA ARG A 86 -15.62 -14.24 16.84
C ARG A 86 -16.17 -14.30 18.26
#